data_AF-A0A528G0L3-F1
#
_entry.id   AF-A0A528G0L3-F1
#
_cell.length_a   1.000
_cell.length_b   1.000
_cell.length_c   1.000
_cell.angle_alpha   90.00
_cell.angle_beta   90.00
_cell.angle_gamma   90.00
#
_symmetry.space_group_name_H-M   'P 1'
#
loop_
_entity.id
_entity.type
_entity.pdbx_description
1 polymer ?
#
loop_
_entity_poly.entity_id
_entity_poly.type
_entity_poly.pdbx_seq_one_letter_code
_entity_poly.pdbx_strand_id
1 'polypeptide(L)'
;MEGFESGWPGFFEVLRVYLSHFAGEKAASFSVMANTQAGQLSTWRRLTETLGLAGANVGEERSGPQQPERLSGMVERVRQDDKQRFVVLRLNAPAPGIALIGTYDTDGSANASMALYRYGDDAEQRAAEGEPKWRNWFDETFKHSR
;
A
#
# COMPACT_ATOMS: atom_id res chain seq x y z
N MET A 1 6.05 22.75 1.72
CA MET A 1 6.91 21.96 0.79
C MET A 1 7.44 20.68 1.44
N GLU A 2 7.55 20.59 2.76
CA GLU A 2 8.06 19.39 3.48
C GLU A 2 7.20 18.12 3.35
N GLY A 3 5.89 18.24 3.06
CA GLY A 3 5.02 17.09 2.82
C GLY A 3 5.33 16.30 1.52
N PHE A 4 6.08 16.89 0.59
CA PHE A 4 6.44 16.22 -0.67
C PHE A 4 7.69 15.34 -0.51
N GLU A 5 8.65 15.75 0.33
CA GLU A 5 9.91 15.04 0.57
C GLU A 5 9.72 13.76 1.40
N SER A 6 8.68 13.71 2.24
CA SER A 6 8.33 12.54 3.07
C SER A 6 7.64 11.40 2.29
N GLY A 7 7.28 11.58 1.02
CA GLY A 7 6.69 10.51 0.20
C GLY A 7 7.72 9.64 -0.53
N TRP A 8 8.85 10.23 -0.93
CA TRP A 8 9.80 9.63 -1.88
C TRP A 8 10.47 8.33 -1.44
N PRO A 9 10.87 8.15 -0.17
CA PRO A 9 11.56 6.91 0.23
C PRO A 9 10.79 5.64 -0.11
N GLY A 10 9.45 5.66 0.01
CA GLY A 10 8.61 4.53 -0.37
C GLY A 10 8.66 4.22 -1.86
N PHE A 11 8.66 5.24 -2.73
CA PHE A 11 8.72 5.06 -4.18
C PHE A 11 10.09 4.58 -4.66
N PHE A 12 11.19 4.97 -4.01
CA PHE A 12 12.50 4.40 -4.31
C PHE A 12 12.57 2.91 -3.98
N GLU A 13 11.90 2.47 -2.91
CA GLU A 13 11.79 1.05 -2.59
C GLU A 13 10.95 0.30 -3.63
N VAL A 14 9.88 0.89 -4.14
CA VAL A 14 9.13 0.33 -5.29
C VAL A 14 10.05 0.19 -6.50
N LEU A 15 10.83 1.22 -6.85
CA LEU A 15 11.77 1.18 -7.97
C LEU A 15 12.83 0.08 -7.78
N ARG A 16 13.38 -0.06 -6.58
CA ARG A 16 14.35 -1.12 -6.23
C ARG A 16 13.75 -2.51 -6.48
N VAL A 17 12.53 -2.75 -6.00
CA VAL A 17 11.83 -4.02 -6.16
C VAL A 17 11.48 -4.28 -7.63
N TYR A 18 11.02 -3.26 -8.37
CA TYR A 18 10.78 -3.35 -9.82
C TYR A 18 12.03 -3.79 -10.58
N LEU A 19 13.16 -3.09 -10.40
CA LEU A 19 14.41 -3.40 -11.08
C LEU A 19 14.94 -4.80 -10.75
N SER A 20 14.64 -5.30 -9.55
CA SER A 20 15.11 -6.61 -9.08
C SER A 20 14.25 -7.78 -9.58
N HIS A 21 12.96 -7.54 -9.87
CA HIS A 21 11.99 -8.64 -10.07
C HIS A 21 11.12 -8.53 -11.32
N PHE A 22 10.90 -7.33 -11.86
CA PHE A 22 9.87 -7.07 -12.89
C PHE A 22 10.42 -6.22 -14.05
N ALA A 23 11.74 -6.03 -14.12
CA ALA A 23 12.37 -5.20 -15.14
C ALA A 23 12.00 -5.68 -16.55
N GLY A 24 11.44 -4.76 -17.35
CA GLY A 24 11.02 -5.04 -18.73
C GLY A 24 9.59 -5.56 -18.88
N GLU A 25 8.86 -5.83 -17.79
CA GLU A 25 7.45 -6.21 -17.87
C GLU A 25 6.53 -5.03 -18.21
N LYS A 26 5.42 -5.31 -18.90
CA LYS A 26 4.30 -4.37 -19.02
C LYS A 26 3.79 -4.01 -17.63
N ALA A 27 3.48 -2.74 -17.43
CA ALA A 27 3.13 -2.22 -16.11
C ALA A 27 1.89 -1.34 -16.17
N ALA A 28 1.05 -1.44 -15.15
CA ALA A 28 -0.01 -0.49 -14.86
C ALA A 28 -0.09 -0.28 -13.35
N SER A 29 -0.57 0.88 -12.91
CA SER A 29 -0.68 1.17 -11.49
C SER A 29 -1.87 2.05 -11.18
N PHE A 30 -2.37 1.94 -9.96
CA PHE A 30 -3.34 2.87 -9.41
C PHE A 30 -3.00 3.17 -7.95
N SER A 31 -3.58 4.23 -7.42
CA SER A 31 -3.45 4.59 -6.01
C SER A 31 -4.81 4.88 -5.42
N VAL A 32 -5.00 4.48 -4.17
CA VAL A 32 -6.19 4.76 -3.38
C VAL A 32 -5.80 5.43 -2.08
N MET A 33 -6.65 6.31 -1.59
CA MET A 33 -6.46 7.00 -0.33
C MET A 33 -7.79 7.23 0.36
N ALA A 34 -7.75 7.29 1.69
CA ALA A 34 -8.87 7.73 2.50
C ALA A 34 -8.36 8.63 3.63
N ASN A 35 -9.04 9.76 3.80
CA ASN A 35 -8.78 10.66 4.92
C ASN A 35 -9.39 10.08 6.20
N THR A 36 -8.68 10.23 7.31
CA THR A 36 -9.12 9.81 8.63
C THR A 36 -9.01 10.96 9.61
N GLN A 37 -10.00 11.12 10.49
CA GLN A 37 -9.95 12.10 11.58
C GLN A 37 -8.96 11.70 12.69
N ALA A 38 -8.47 10.46 12.68
CA ALA A 38 -7.49 9.96 13.62
C ALA A 38 -6.07 10.40 13.24
N GLY A 39 -5.18 10.50 14.23
CA GLY A 39 -3.77 10.78 14.01
C GLY A 39 -3.03 9.61 13.33
N GLN A 40 -1.86 9.92 12.75
CA GLN A 40 -1.08 9.01 11.89
C GLN A 40 -0.86 7.61 12.49
N LEU A 41 -0.48 7.51 13.77
CA LEU A 41 -0.21 6.21 14.41
C LEU A 41 -1.47 5.34 14.53
N SER A 42 -2.60 5.94 14.90
CA SER A 42 -3.88 5.22 15.02
C SER A 42 -4.36 4.73 13.66
N THR A 43 -4.24 5.58 12.64
CA THR A 43 -4.56 5.22 11.25
C THR A 43 -3.63 4.13 10.72
N TRP A 44 -2.33 4.20 11.04
CA TRP A 44 -1.35 3.18 10.66
C TRP A 44 -1.67 1.82 11.26
N ARG A 45 -1.94 1.76 12.57
CA ARG A 45 -2.32 0.52 13.26
C ARG A 45 -3.54 -0.10 12.59
N ARG A 46 -4.60 0.68 12.40
CA ARG A 46 -5.83 0.24 11.76
C ARG A 46 -5.60 -0.27 10.34
N LEU A 47 -4.82 0.45 9.54
CA LEU A 47 -4.49 0.07 8.16
C LEU A 47 -3.75 -1.28 8.12
N THR A 48 -2.71 -1.42 8.94
CA THR A 48 -1.92 -2.66 8.98
C THR A 48 -2.69 -3.84 9.56
N GLU A 49 -3.50 -3.66 10.60
CA GLU A 49 -4.38 -4.71 11.14
C GLU A 49 -5.36 -5.19 10.07
N THR A 50 -6.03 -4.24 9.40
CA THR A 50 -7.05 -4.55 8.40
C THR A 50 -6.46 -5.29 7.19
N LEU A 51 -5.22 -4.97 6.79
CA LEU A 51 -4.53 -5.62 5.67
C LEU A 51 -3.71 -6.86 6.07
N GLY A 52 -3.71 -7.28 7.34
CA GLY A 52 -2.93 -8.44 7.82
C GLY A 52 -1.42 -8.19 7.92
N LEU A 53 -1.01 -6.93 8.01
CA LEU A 53 0.38 -6.46 8.03
C LEU A 53 0.86 -6.00 9.41
N ALA A 54 0.01 -6.10 10.43
CA ALA A 54 0.39 -5.76 11.80
C ALA A 54 1.62 -6.60 12.23
N GLY A 55 2.69 -5.92 12.66
CA GLY A 55 3.93 -6.55 13.09
C GLY A 55 4.72 -7.26 11.97
N ALA A 56 4.51 -6.91 10.70
CA ALA A 56 5.27 -7.44 9.57
C ALA A 56 6.77 -7.17 9.69
N ASN A 57 7.60 -8.15 9.32
CA ASN A 57 9.06 -8.03 9.25
C ASN A 57 9.54 -8.19 7.81
N VAL A 58 10.67 -7.55 7.47
CA VAL A 58 11.30 -7.72 6.15
C VAL A 58 11.71 -9.18 5.96
N GLY A 59 11.41 -9.74 4.78
CA GLY A 59 11.65 -11.14 4.46
C GLY A 59 10.56 -12.10 4.95
N GLU A 60 9.49 -11.58 5.56
CA GLU A 60 8.32 -12.36 5.97
C GLU A 60 7.30 -12.44 4.84
N GLU A 61 6.68 -13.61 4.65
CA GLU A 61 5.51 -13.74 3.78
C GLU A 61 4.24 -13.38 4.55
N ARG A 62 3.41 -12.50 3.97
CA ARG A 62 2.15 -12.05 4.55
C ARG A 62 1.01 -12.28 3.58
N SER A 63 -0.17 -12.51 4.15
CA SER A 63 -1.42 -12.67 3.41
C SER A 63 -2.52 -11.88 4.09
N GLY A 64 -3.09 -10.94 3.36
CA GLY A 64 -4.21 -10.12 3.81
C GLY A 64 -5.55 -10.86 3.76
N PRO A 65 -6.64 -10.16 4.14
CA PRO A 65 -8.00 -10.70 4.05
C PRO A 65 -8.44 -10.90 2.59
N GLN A 66 -9.56 -11.60 2.38
CA GLN A 66 -10.09 -11.84 1.03
C GLN A 66 -10.69 -10.60 0.36
N GLN A 67 -11.10 -9.60 1.15
CA GLN A 67 -11.75 -8.40 0.67
C GLN A 67 -10.81 -7.19 0.75
N PRO A 68 -10.85 -6.28 -0.24
CA PRO A 68 -11.62 -6.38 -1.50
C PRO A 68 -11.02 -7.42 -2.44
N GLU A 69 -9.71 -7.68 -2.32
CA GLU A 69 -8.97 -8.77 -2.96
C GLU A 69 -7.83 -9.18 -2.03
N ARG A 70 -7.48 -10.46 -1.99
CA ARG A 70 -6.35 -10.94 -1.19
C ARG A 70 -5.02 -10.45 -1.75
N LEU A 71 -4.36 -9.57 -1.01
CA LEU A 71 -2.95 -9.25 -1.23
C LEU A 71 -2.10 -10.24 -0.43
N SER A 72 -1.33 -11.07 -1.13
CA SER A 72 -0.33 -11.94 -0.52
C SER A 72 1.03 -11.69 -1.15
N GLY A 73 2.10 -11.75 -0.36
CA GLY A 73 3.43 -11.49 -0.85
C GLY A 73 4.50 -11.41 0.23
N MET A 74 5.72 -11.16 -0.23
CA MET A 74 6.91 -10.98 0.60
C MET A 74 7.03 -9.52 1.05
N VAL A 75 7.33 -9.29 2.31
CA VAL A 75 7.63 -7.95 2.84
C VAL A 75 9.05 -7.54 2.42
N GLU A 76 9.14 -6.55 1.55
CA GLU A 76 10.40 -6.03 1.01
C GLU A 76 10.95 -4.87 1.84
N ARG A 77 10.07 -4.08 2.46
CA ARG A 77 10.46 -2.96 3.32
C ARG A 77 9.41 -2.70 4.39
N VAL A 78 9.88 -2.36 5.59
CA VAL A 78 9.08 -1.75 6.64
C VAL A 78 9.80 -0.49 7.10
N ARG A 79 9.10 0.64 7.11
CA ARG A 79 9.55 1.87 7.74
C ARG A 79 8.48 2.34 8.71
N GLN A 80 8.85 2.51 9.97
CA GLN A 80 7.94 2.95 11.00
C GLN A 80 8.69 3.77 12.05
N ASP A 81 8.64 5.09 11.93
CA ASP A 81 9.10 6.01 12.97
C ASP A 81 8.08 7.14 13.21
N ASP A 82 8.49 8.21 13.88
CA ASP A 82 7.70 9.39 14.20
C ASP A 82 7.31 10.24 12.97
N LYS A 83 7.98 10.05 11.82
CA LYS A 83 7.78 10.85 10.60
C LYS A 83 7.06 10.08 9.49
N GLN A 84 7.44 8.84 9.23
CA GLN A 84 6.86 8.06 8.12
C GLN A 84 6.56 6.62 8.50
N ARG A 85 5.45 6.12 7.97
CA ARG A 85 4.96 4.76 8.24
C ARG A 85 4.51 4.13 6.93
N PHE A 86 5.27 3.17 6.43
CA PHE A 86 4.91 2.40 5.24
C PHE A 86 5.49 0.98 5.23
N VAL A 87 4.84 0.13 4.45
CA VAL A 87 5.27 -1.24 4.11
C VAL A 87 5.29 -1.36 2.60
N VAL A 88 6.31 -2.03 2.06
CA VAL A 88 6.37 -2.45 0.66
C VAL A 88 6.26 -3.97 0.61
N LEU A 89 5.28 -4.46 -0.15
CA LEU A 89 5.10 -5.88 -0.44
C LEU A 89 5.42 -6.16 -1.89
N ARG A 90 6.20 -7.23 -2.15
CA ARG A 90 6.25 -7.87 -3.47
C ARG A 90 5.19 -8.97 -3.51
N LEU A 91 4.17 -8.75 -4.31
CA LEU A 91 2.98 -9.57 -4.36
C LEU A 91 3.16 -10.83 -5.21
N ASN A 92 2.54 -11.92 -4.76
CA ASN A 92 2.31 -13.13 -5.52
C ASN A 92 0.81 -13.39 -5.78
N ALA A 93 -0.09 -12.78 -4.99
CA ALA A 93 -1.54 -12.81 -5.19
C ALA A 93 -2.15 -11.39 -5.05
N PRO A 94 -3.21 -11.06 -5.83
CA PRO A 94 -3.89 -11.91 -6.83
C PRO A 94 -3.09 -12.09 -8.13
N ALA A 95 -2.01 -11.32 -8.28
CA ALA A 95 -1.08 -11.38 -9.39
C ALA A 95 0.29 -10.83 -8.95
N PRO A 96 1.36 -11.09 -9.73
CA PRO A 96 2.65 -10.43 -9.53
C PRO A 96 2.51 -8.90 -9.52
N GLY A 97 3.19 -8.26 -8.57
CA GLY A 97 3.07 -6.81 -8.39
C GLY A 97 3.81 -6.28 -7.18
N ILE A 98 3.62 -4.99 -6.92
CA ILE A 98 4.13 -4.31 -5.73
C ILE A 98 2.98 -3.55 -5.07
N ALA A 99 2.89 -3.62 -3.75
CA ALA A 99 2.03 -2.72 -2.96
C ALA A 99 2.91 -1.82 -2.09
N LEU A 100 2.75 -0.51 -2.21
CA LEU A 100 3.26 0.46 -1.24
C LEU A 100 2.08 0.93 -0.40
N ILE A 101 2.09 0.59 0.88
CA ILE A 101 0.98 0.85 1.81
C ILE A 101 1.51 1.74 2.93
N GLY A 102 0.83 2.84 3.21
CA GLY A 102 1.37 3.80 4.17
C GLY A 102 0.36 4.81 4.69
N THR A 103 0.82 5.56 5.68
CA THR A 103 0.11 6.75 6.17
C THR A 103 1.00 7.98 6.09
N TYR A 104 0.38 9.13 5.86
CA TYR A 104 1.04 10.42 5.98
C TYR A 104 0.14 11.38 6.77
N ASP A 105 0.80 12.28 7.51
CA ASP A 105 0.13 13.29 8.33
C ASP A 105 -0.48 14.38 7.44
N THR A 106 -1.62 14.88 7.85
CA THR A 106 -2.27 16.08 7.30
C THR A 106 -2.83 16.92 8.43
N ASP A 107 -2.10 17.95 8.87
CA ASP A 107 -2.50 18.98 9.85
C ASP A 107 -3.64 18.55 10.81
N GLY A 108 -3.32 17.66 11.76
CA GLY A 108 -4.27 17.19 12.78
C GLY A 108 -5.15 16.01 12.37
N SER A 109 -4.91 15.43 11.20
CA SER A 109 -5.54 14.24 10.63
C SER A 109 -4.50 13.37 9.94
N ALA A 110 -4.89 12.23 9.37
CA ALA A 110 -3.97 11.41 8.58
C ALA A 110 -4.68 10.77 7.39
N ASN A 111 -3.93 10.48 6.35
CA ASN A 111 -4.42 9.67 5.23
C ASN A 111 -3.89 8.24 5.34
N ALA A 112 -4.78 7.28 5.15
CA ALA A 112 -4.42 5.93 4.76
C ALA A 112 -4.25 5.90 3.23
N SER A 113 -3.19 5.30 2.74
CA SER A 113 -2.89 5.25 1.31
C SER A 113 -2.32 3.91 0.89
N MET A 114 -2.60 3.54 -0.36
CA MET A 114 -1.96 2.42 -1.01
C MET A 114 -1.76 2.71 -2.49
N ALA A 115 -0.54 2.49 -3.00
CA ALA A 115 -0.24 2.41 -4.41
C ALA A 115 -0.02 0.94 -4.79
N LEU A 116 -0.70 0.48 -5.84
CA LEU A 116 -0.57 -0.86 -6.38
C LEU A 116 0.00 -0.79 -7.79
N TYR A 117 1.09 -1.53 -8.00
CA TYR A 117 1.76 -1.71 -9.28
C TYR A 117 1.54 -3.14 -9.74
N ARG A 118 1.01 -3.30 -10.95
CA ARG A 118 0.74 -4.59 -11.59
C ARG A 118 1.74 -4.78 -12.72
N TYR A 119 2.24 -6.00 -12.86
CA TYR A 119 3.15 -6.37 -13.92
C TYR A 119 2.62 -7.59 -14.68
N GLY A 120 2.97 -7.67 -15.97
CA GLY A 120 2.57 -8.75 -16.87
C GLY A 120 1.59 -8.29 -17.96
N ASP A 121 1.24 -9.22 -18.85
CA ASP A 121 0.50 -8.91 -20.08
C ASP A 121 -0.89 -8.31 -19.88
N ASP A 122 -1.52 -8.58 -18.75
CA ASP A 122 -2.85 -8.11 -18.36
C ASP A 122 -2.83 -7.07 -17.23
N ALA A 123 -1.67 -6.42 -17.01
CA ALA A 123 -1.50 -5.41 -15.95
C ALA A 123 -2.54 -4.29 -16.02
N GLU A 124 -2.81 -3.75 -17.22
CA GLU A 124 -3.79 -2.67 -17.43
C GLU A 124 -5.22 -3.11 -17.05
N GLN A 125 -5.64 -4.29 -17.51
CA GLN A 125 -6.96 -4.83 -17.18
C GLN A 125 -7.12 -5.02 -15.67
N ARG A 126 -6.13 -5.64 -15.01
CA ARG A 126 -6.17 -5.86 -13.56
C ARG A 126 -6.17 -4.55 -12.77
N ALA A 127 -5.43 -3.53 -13.22
CA ALA A 127 -5.44 -2.21 -12.60
C ALA A 127 -6.83 -1.57 -12.71
N ALA A 128 -7.44 -1.59 -13.90
CA ALA A 128 -8.76 -1.02 -14.15
C ALA A 128 -9.88 -1.72 -13.36
N GLU A 129 -9.81 -3.05 -13.23
CA GLU A 129 -10.78 -3.83 -12.43
C GLU A 129 -10.56 -3.65 -10.92
N GLY A 130 -9.32 -3.53 -10.48
CA GLY A 130 -8.94 -3.45 -9.07
C GLY A 130 -9.19 -2.07 -8.46
N GLU A 131 -8.87 -1.00 -9.18
CA GLU A 131 -8.96 0.38 -8.67
C GLU A 131 -10.33 0.72 -8.02
N PRO A 132 -11.49 0.48 -8.67
CA PRO A 132 -12.78 0.79 -8.05
C PRO A 132 -13.07 -0.07 -6.82
N LYS A 133 -12.64 -1.34 -6.79
CA LYS A 133 -12.83 -2.23 -5.62
C LYS A 133 -12.06 -1.70 -4.42
N TRP A 134 -10.79 -1.36 -4.64
CA TRP A 134 -9.92 -0.83 -3.59
C TRP A 134 -10.35 0.55 -3.13
N ARG A 135 -10.78 1.43 -4.03
CA ARG A 135 -11.28 2.77 -3.67
C ARG A 135 -12.52 2.67 -2.78
N ASN A 136 -13.52 1.88 -3.19
CA ASN A 136 -14.75 1.70 -2.41
C ASN A 136 -14.44 1.09 -1.03
N TRP A 137 -13.56 0.10 -0.99
CA TRP A 137 -13.18 -0.54 0.26
C TRP A 137 -12.40 0.39 1.20
N PHE A 138 -11.48 1.23 0.67
CA PHE A 138 -10.79 2.25 1.46
C PHE A 138 -11.80 3.25 2.03
N ASP A 139 -12.73 3.72 1.20
CA ASP A 139 -13.79 4.62 1.65
C ASP A 139 -14.62 3.99 2.77
N GLU A 140 -15.14 2.77 2.58
CA GLU A 140 -15.97 2.10 3.59
C GLU A 140 -15.21 1.80 4.88
N THR A 141 -13.97 1.33 4.75
CA THR A 141 -13.11 1.01 5.90
C THR A 141 -12.83 2.28 6.69
N PHE A 142 -12.51 3.41 6.05
CA PHE A 142 -11.99 4.59 6.74
C PHE A 142 -13.00 5.75 6.93
N LYS A 143 -14.21 5.71 6.32
CA LYS A 143 -15.26 6.76 6.39
C LYS A 143 -15.79 7.08 7.80
N HIS A 144 -15.67 6.18 8.78
CA HIS A 144 -16.37 6.30 10.07
C HIS A 144 -15.54 6.01 11.32
N SER A 145 -14.21 6.11 11.27
CA SER A 145 -13.40 6.03 12.49
C SER A 145 -13.60 7.30 13.34
N ARG A 146 -14.62 7.25 14.20
CA ARG A 146 -14.83 8.13 15.34
C ARG A 146 -13.87 7.76 16.48
#